data_AF-A0A2U1KH43-F1
#
_entry.id   AF-A0A2U1KH43-F1
#
_cell.length_a   1.000
_cell.length_b   1.000
_cell.length_c   1.000
_cell.angle_alpha   90.00
_cell.angle_beta   90.00
_cell.angle_gamma   90.00
#
_symmetry.space_group_name_H-M   'P 1'
#
loop_
_entity.id
_entity.type
_entity.pdbx_description
1 polymer ?
#
loop_
_entity_poly.entity_id
_entity_poly.type
_entity_poly.pdbx_seq_one_letter_code
_entity_poly.pdbx_strand_id
1 'polypeptide(L)'
;MSSSKLVKFILDPKKNWLAAKHKQTIETRLRKYGLRYDDLYDPMESLDIKEALNRLPREIVDARNQRILRAMDLSMKHERNRLRLGVISLTCWLWVHIYGNYTIISMRSAELMADRLSMKETSSLHIM
;
A
#
# COMPACT_ATOMS: atom_id res chain seq x y z
N MET A 1 25.50 12.43 -34.26
CA MET A 1 24.37 13.16 -33.64
C MET A 1 24.91 14.03 -32.50
N SER A 2 24.92 15.36 -32.68
CA SER A 2 25.43 16.30 -31.67
C SER A 2 24.34 16.60 -30.64
N SER A 3 24.25 15.78 -29.58
CA SER A 3 23.36 16.07 -28.45
C SER A 3 23.88 17.29 -27.69
N SER A 4 23.13 18.38 -27.77
CA SER A 4 23.42 19.66 -27.10
C SER A 4 23.81 19.45 -25.63
N LYS A 5 24.85 20.15 -25.16
CA LYS A 5 25.36 20.09 -23.77
C LYS A 5 24.25 20.32 -22.72
N LEU A 6 23.21 21.07 -23.09
CA LEU A 6 22.03 21.30 -22.27
C LEU A 6 21.17 20.04 -22.08
N VAL A 7 20.99 19.23 -23.12
CA VAL A 7 20.24 17.97 -23.03
C VAL A 7 20.98 16.97 -22.15
N LYS A 8 22.32 16.90 -22.28
CA LYS A 8 23.15 16.11 -21.35
C LYS A 8 23.02 16.61 -19.92
N PHE A 9 23.05 17.93 -19.69
CA PHE A 9 22.89 18.51 -18.36
C PHE A 9 21.53 18.21 -17.71
N ILE A 10 20.45 18.20 -18.48
CA ILE A 10 19.10 17.88 -18.00
C ILE A 10 18.94 16.37 -17.73
N LEU A 11 19.53 15.53 -18.60
CA LEU A 11 19.45 14.07 -18.52
C LEU A 11 20.49 13.46 -17.57
N ASP A 12 21.52 14.21 -17.16
CA ASP A 12 22.56 13.74 -16.25
C ASP A 12 21.97 13.52 -14.84
N PRO A 13 21.81 12.27 -14.39
CA PRO A 13 21.14 11.95 -13.12
C PRO A 13 21.91 12.45 -11.90
N LYS A 14 23.20 12.77 -12.07
CA LYS A 14 24.06 13.35 -11.03
C LYS A 14 23.84 14.86 -10.82
N LYS A 15 23.24 15.55 -11.79
CA LYS A 15 23.06 17.02 -11.75
C LYS A 15 21.60 17.43 -11.57
N ASN A 16 20.66 16.54 -11.89
CA ASN A 16 19.23 16.85 -11.79
C ASN A 16 18.64 16.46 -10.42
N TRP A 17 18.64 17.41 -9.48
CA TRP A 17 18.07 17.24 -8.14
C TRP A 17 16.58 16.85 -8.16
N LEU A 18 15.84 17.28 -9.19
CA LEU A 18 14.42 16.96 -9.37
C LEU A 18 14.22 15.47 -9.63
N ALA A 19 15.06 14.88 -10.47
CA ALA A 19 15.02 13.44 -10.76
C ALA A 19 15.32 12.62 -9.50
N ALA A 20 16.30 13.06 -8.69
CA ALA A 20 16.61 12.41 -7.41
C ALA A 20 15.44 12.48 -6.42
N LYS A 21 14.78 13.65 -6.30
CA LYS A 21 13.60 13.81 -5.45
C LYS A 21 12.41 12.98 -5.92
N HIS A 22 12.19 12.91 -7.23
CA HIS A 22 11.14 12.06 -7.82
C HIS A 22 11.38 10.59 -7.49
N LYS A 23 12.60 10.09 -7.71
CA LYS A 23 12.99 8.71 -7.36
C LYS A 23 12.80 8.43 -5.87
N GLN A 24 13.30 9.31 -4.99
CA GLN A 24 13.15 9.18 -3.54
C GLN A 24 11.67 9.12 -3.12
N THR A 25 10.81 9.93 -3.75
CA THR A 25 9.37 9.95 -3.47
C THR A 25 8.71 8.64 -3.88
N ILE A 26 9.04 8.13 -5.07
CA ILE A 26 8.53 6.84 -5.56
C ILE A 26 8.99 5.72 -4.65
N GLU A 27 10.29 5.64 -4.34
CA GLU A 27 10.82 4.61 -3.44
C GLU A 27 10.13 4.63 -2.08
N THR A 28 9.90 5.82 -1.50
CA THR A 28 9.18 5.95 -0.22
C THR A 28 7.76 5.42 -0.31
N ARG A 29 7.06 5.64 -1.43
CA ARG A 29 5.70 5.13 -1.67
C ARG A 29 5.70 3.62 -1.89
N LEU A 30 6.61 3.09 -2.70
CA LEU A 30 6.72 1.65 -2.99
C LEU A 30 7.09 0.84 -1.75
N ARG A 31 7.96 1.39 -0.89
CA ARG A 31 8.30 0.78 0.41
C ARG A 31 7.10 0.54 1.31
N LYS A 32 6.04 1.36 1.23
CA LYS A 32 4.80 1.15 2.01
C LYS A 32 4.08 -0.14 1.61
N TYR A 33 4.20 -0.53 0.35
CA TYR A 33 3.59 -1.75 -0.19
C TYR A 33 4.58 -2.92 -0.27
N GLY A 34 5.84 -2.72 0.09
CA GLY A 34 6.89 -3.73 -0.02
C GLY A 34 7.34 -4.04 -1.45
N LEU A 35 7.05 -3.18 -2.44
CA LEU A 35 7.54 -3.33 -3.81
C LEU A 35 8.94 -2.75 -4.00
N ARG A 36 9.66 -3.31 -4.97
CA ARG A 36 10.84 -2.70 -5.58
C ARG A 36 10.45 -1.91 -6.82
N TYR A 37 11.33 -1.01 -7.25
CA TYR A 37 11.14 -0.24 -8.48
C TYR A 37 11.02 -1.17 -9.71
N ASP A 38 11.84 -2.22 -9.78
CA ASP A 38 11.83 -3.19 -10.90
C ASP A 38 10.54 -4.01 -10.99
N ASP A 39 9.76 -4.09 -9.91
CA ASP A 39 8.52 -4.88 -9.90
C ASP A 39 7.40 -4.18 -10.71
N LEU A 40 7.53 -2.88 -10.99
CA LEU A 40 6.54 -2.07 -11.72
C LEU A 40 6.48 -2.37 -13.23
N TYR A 41 7.48 -3.06 -13.77
CA TYR A 41 7.59 -3.35 -15.19
C TYR A 41 6.62 -4.45 -15.63
N ASP A 42 5.60 -4.11 -16.41
CA ASP A 42 4.60 -5.06 -16.87
C ASP A 42 5.13 -5.91 -18.06
N PRO A 43 5.19 -7.24 -17.95
CA PRO A 43 5.54 -8.12 -19.07
C PRO A 43 4.56 -8.06 -20.26
N MET A 44 3.34 -7.54 -20.07
CA MET A 44 2.36 -7.41 -21.17
C MET A 44 2.56 -6.15 -22.00
N GLU A 45 3.23 -5.12 -21.47
CA GLU A 45 3.40 -3.83 -22.15
C GLU A 45 4.51 -3.89 -23.22
N SER A 46 5.58 -4.65 -22.99
CA SER A 46 6.69 -4.75 -23.93
C SER A 46 7.29 -6.15 -24.03
N LEU A 47 7.66 -6.51 -25.26
CA LEU A 47 8.24 -7.82 -25.58
C LEU A 47 9.59 -8.02 -24.86
N ASP A 48 10.37 -6.96 -24.72
CA ASP A 48 11.71 -6.98 -24.11
C ASP A 48 11.66 -7.33 -22.62
N ILE A 49 10.67 -6.80 -21.88
CA ILE A 49 10.48 -7.09 -20.46
C ILE A 49 10.10 -8.57 -20.28
N LYS A 50 9.22 -9.10 -21.13
CA LYS A 50 8.84 -10.51 -21.12
C LYS A 50 10.03 -11.42 -21.40
N GLU A 51 10.86 -11.08 -22.38
CA GLU A 51 12.05 -11.86 -22.69
C GLU A 51 13.09 -11.80 -21.57
N ALA A 52 13.31 -10.61 -20.98
CA ALA A 52 14.20 -10.44 -19.83
C ALA A 52 13.76 -11.29 -18.63
N LEU A 53 12.46 -11.33 -18.34
CA LEU A 53 11.91 -12.16 -17.26
C LEU A 53 12.03 -13.66 -17.54
N ASN A 54 11.89 -14.09 -18.79
CA ASN A 54 12.06 -15.50 -19.18
C ASN A 54 13.52 -15.97 -19.08
N ARG A 55 14.49 -15.07 -19.18
CA ARG A 55 15.92 -15.36 -19.01
C ARG A 55 16.35 -15.41 -17.54
N LEU A 56 15.58 -14.80 -16.64
CA LEU A 56 15.87 -14.81 -15.21
C LEU A 56 15.59 -16.19 -14.58
N PRO A 57 16.32 -16.57 -13.52
CA PRO A 57 16.06 -17.80 -12.78
C PRO A 57 14.69 -17.72 -12.09
N ARG A 58 14.01 -18.87 -11.99
CA ARG A 58 12.60 -18.94 -11.57
C ARG A 58 12.39 -18.44 -10.14
N GLU A 59 13.35 -18.64 -9.26
CA GLU A 59 13.30 -18.23 -7.86
C GLU A 59 13.13 -16.71 -7.71
N ILE A 60 13.76 -15.94 -8.59
CA ILE A 60 13.66 -14.47 -8.58
C ILE A 60 12.28 -14.02 -9.08
N VAL A 61 11.76 -14.71 -10.11
CA VAL A 61 10.43 -14.44 -10.67
C VAL A 61 9.34 -14.76 -9.65
N ASP A 62 9.45 -15.88 -8.95
CA ASP A 62 8.50 -16.28 -7.92
C ASP A 62 8.52 -15.33 -6.72
N ALA A 63 9.72 -14.92 -6.28
CA ALA A 63 9.86 -13.90 -5.24
C ALA A 63 9.25 -12.55 -5.64
N ARG A 64 9.39 -12.15 -6.92
CA ARG A 64 8.72 -10.97 -7.47
C ARG A 64 7.19 -11.12 -7.40
N ASN A 65 6.66 -12.25 -7.87
CA ASN A 65 5.23 -12.52 -7.88
C ASN A 65 4.64 -12.49 -6.46
N GLN A 66 5.36 -13.05 -5.47
CA GLN A 66 4.98 -12.97 -4.06
C GLN A 66 4.94 -11.53 -3.53
N ARG A 67 5.87 -10.65 -3.92
CA ARG A 67 5.84 -9.24 -3.54
C ARG A 67 4.60 -8.54 -4.11
N ILE A 68 4.29 -8.77 -5.39
CA ILE A 68 3.15 -8.17 -6.07
C ILE A 68 1.83 -8.63 -5.44
N LEU A 69 1.68 -9.92 -5.15
CA LEU A 69 0.49 -10.46 -4.46
C LEU A 69 0.28 -9.82 -3.08
N ARG A 70 1.35 -9.71 -2.27
CA ARG A 70 1.28 -9.04 -0.96
C ARG A 70 0.90 -7.58 -1.08
N ALA A 71 1.41 -6.88 -2.08
CA ALA A 71 1.09 -5.48 -2.29
C ALA A 71 -0.37 -5.26 -2.70
N MET A 72 -0.91 -6.12 -3.55
CA MET A 72 -2.34 -6.10 -3.90
C MET A 72 -3.21 -6.34 -2.66
N ASP A 73 -2.86 -7.32 -1.83
CA ASP A 73 -3.57 -7.57 -0.57
C ASP A 73 -3.54 -6.35 0.38
N LEU A 74 -2.39 -5.69 0.52
CA LEU A 74 -2.25 -4.46 1.32
C LEU A 74 -3.07 -3.30 0.75
N SER A 75 -3.12 -3.16 -0.58
CA SER A 75 -3.93 -2.14 -1.25
C SER A 75 -5.42 -2.32 -0.96
N MET A 76 -5.92 -3.56 -1.09
CA MET A 76 -7.32 -3.91 -0.83
C MET A 76 -7.73 -3.65 0.63
N LYS A 77 -6.83 -3.90 1.59
CA LYS A 77 -7.10 -3.67 3.02
C LYS A 77 -7.13 -2.18 3.38
N HIS A 78 -6.29 -1.36 2.76
CA HIS A 78 -6.25 0.09 3.04
C HIS A 78 -7.55 0.79 2.61
N GLU A 79 -8.13 0.35 1.49
CA GLU A 79 -9.44 0.84 1.03
C GLU A 79 -10.57 0.40 1.97
N ARG A 80 -10.57 -0.86 2.40
CA ARG A 80 -11.54 -1.42 3.34
C ARG A 80 -11.57 -0.67 4.68
N ASN A 81 -10.40 -0.33 5.22
CA ASN A 81 -10.31 0.38 6.51
C ASN A 81 -10.69 1.86 6.40
N ARG A 82 -10.56 2.48 5.22
CA ARG A 82 -10.94 3.88 4.99
C ARG A 82 -12.46 4.07 4.89
N LEU A 83 -13.18 3.10 4.35
CA LEU A 83 -14.64 3.14 4.22
C LEU A 83 -15.39 2.86 5.55
N ARG A 84 -14.75 2.21 6.53
CA ARG A 84 -15.37 1.86 7.82
C ARG A 84 -15.31 2.98 8.87
N LEU A 85 -14.32 3.88 8.79
CA LEU A 85 -14.09 4.94 9.78
C LEU A 85 -15.06 6.13 9.66
N GLY A 86 -15.62 6.39 8.47
CA GLY A 86 -16.58 7.48 8.26
C GLY A 86 -17.96 7.22 8.88
N VAL A 87 -18.42 5.97 8.86
CA VAL A 87 -19.76 5.60 9.33
C VAL A 87 -19.82 5.54 10.86
N ILE A 88 -18.78 5.02 11.52
CA ILE A 88 -18.71 4.92 12.99
C ILE A 88 -18.58 6.32 13.62
N SER A 89 -17.88 7.24 12.97
CA SER A 89 -17.75 8.62 13.47
C SER A 89 -19.08 9.35 13.52
N LEU A 90 -19.93 9.25 12.49
CA LEU A 90 -21.23 9.95 12.48
C LEU A 90 -22.22 9.34 13.47
N THR A 91 -22.28 8.01 13.57
CA THR A 91 -23.17 7.34 14.54
C THR A 91 -22.72 7.59 15.98
N CYS A 92 -21.41 7.64 16.25
CA CYS A 92 -20.87 7.96 17.57
C CYS A 92 -21.10 9.43 17.94
N TRP A 93 -20.96 10.35 16.98
CA TRP A 93 -21.18 11.79 17.23
C TRP A 93 -22.67 12.11 17.44
N LEU A 94 -23.56 11.51 16.65
CA LEU A 94 -25.01 11.68 16.81
C LEU A 94 -25.49 11.05 18.13
N TRP A 95 -24.92 9.92 18.55
CA TRP A 95 -25.26 9.29 19.84
C TRP A 95 -24.77 10.12 21.03
N VAL A 96 -23.59 10.73 20.95
CA VAL A 96 -23.06 11.64 22.00
C VAL A 96 -23.90 12.92 22.13
N HIS A 97 -24.41 13.46 21.02
CA HIS A 97 -25.27 14.66 21.07
C HIS A 97 -26.71 14.37 21.50
N ILE A 98 -27.23 13.17 21.25
CA ILE A 98 -28.59 12.78 21.65
C ILE A 98 -28.65 12.23 23.08
N TYR A 99 -27.59 11.58 23.57
CA TYR A 99 -27.53 10.93 24.90
C TYR A 99 -26.50 11.56 25.84
N GLY A 100 -26.21 12.84 25.69
CA GLY A 100 -25.32 13.59 26.57
C GLY A 100 -25.89 13.74 27.98
N ASN A 101 -25.69 12.73 28.85
CA ASN A 101 -25.49 12.86 30.30
C ASN A 101 -25.48 11.51 31.05
N TYR A 102 -24.68 10.52 30.62
CA TYR A 102 -24.32 9.42 31.54
C TYR A 102 -22.84 9.07 31.45
N THR A 103 -22.13 9.63 32.44
CA THR A 103 -21.03 9.02 33.20
C THR A 103 -19.84 8.42 32.45
N ILE A 104 -18.70 9.08 32.72
CA ILE A 104 -17.31 8.68 32.50
C ILE A 104 -17.02 7.32 33.17
N ILE A 105 -17.49 6.20 32.61
CA ILE A 105 -17.10 4.84 33.06
C ILE A 105 -16.82 3.88 31.87
N SER A 106 -17.19 4.21 30.64
CA SER A 106 -17.18 3.23 29.54
C SER A 106 -16.05 3.33 28.51
N MET A 107 -14.88 3.91 28.81
CA MET A 107 -13.75 3.84 27.85
C MET A 107 -13.05 2.47 27.88
N ARG A 108 -12.99 1.79 29.04
CA ARG A 108 -12.35 0.47 29.15
C ARG A 108 -13.19 -0.67 28.56
N SER A 109 -14.51 -0.50 28.48
CA SER A 109 -15.42 -1.46 27.84
C SER A 109 -15.44 -1.34 26.31
N ALA A 110 -15.11 -0.17 25.75
CA ALA A 110 -15.02 0.02 24.30
C ALA A 110 -13.76 -0.65 23.72
N GLU A 111 -12.63 -0.60 24.43
CA GLU A 111 -11.40 -1.32 24.05
C GLU A 111 -11.60 -2.85 24.12
N LEU A 112 -12.27 -3.35 25.17
CA LEU A 112 -12.59 -4.79 25.31
C LEU A 112 -13.60 -5.29 24.26
N MET A 113 -14.45 -4.42 23.70
CA MET A 113 -15.36 -4.75 22.61
C MET A 113 -14.65 -4.79 21.25
N ALA A 114 -13.62 -3.97 21.04
CA ALA A 114 -12.79 -3.99 19.84
C ALA A 114 -11.98 -5.31 19.74
N ASP A 115 -11.40 -5.78 20.85
CA ASP A 115 -10.68 -7.05 20.89
C ASP A 115 -11.60 -8.26 20.67
N ARG A 116 -12.84 -8.21 21.17
CA ARG A 116 -13.82 -9.29 20.99
C ARG A 116 -14.35 -9.39 19.55
N LEU A 117 -14.29 -8.32 18.77
CA LEU A 117 -14.63 -8.32 17.34
C LEU A 117 -13.48 -8.87 16.48
N SER A 118 -12.22 -8.65 16.88
CA SER A 118 -11.05 -9.23 16.20
C SER A 118 -11.01 -10.77 16.30
N MET A 119 -11.43 -11.36 17.42
CA MET A 119 -11.43 -12.83 17.58
C MET A 119 -12.58 -13.55 16.85
N LYS A 120 -13.66 -12.86 16.45
CA LYS A 120 -14.77 -13.48 15.72
C LYS A 120 -14.47 -13.65 14.22
N GLU A 121 -13.66 -12.77 13.62
CA GLU A 121 -13.28 -12.89 12.20
C GLU A 121 -12.25 -14.01 11.94
N THR A 122 -11.42 -14.41 12.90
CA THR A 122 -10.50 -15.54 12.75
C THR A 122 -11.17 -16.91 12.92
N SER A 123 -12.30 -16.97 13.63
CA SER A 123 -13.04 -18.21 13.89
C SER A 123 -13.92 -18.65 12.71
N SER A 124 -14.33 -17.71 11.84
CA SER A 124 -15.10 -18.04 10.62
C SER A 124 -14.26 -18.54 9.44
N LEU A 125 -12.93 -18.42 9.49
CA LEU A 125 -12.03 -18.95 8.45
C LEU A 125 -11.55 -20.38 8.72
N HIS A 126 -11.91 -20.98 9.86
CA HIS A 126 -11.52 -22.36 10.19
C HIS A 126 -12.66 -23.38 10.06
N ILE A 127 -13.81 -22.96 9.53
CA ILE A 127 -14.92 -23.84 9.15
C ILE A 127 -15.27 -23.56 7.68
N MET A 128 -14.32 -23.83 6.79
CA MET A 128 -14.54 -24.21 5.39
C MET A 128 -13.46 -25.22 5.00
#